data_AF-Q6AQU5-F1
#
_entry.id   AF-Q6AQU5-F1
#
_cell.length_a   1.000
_cell.length_b   1.000
_cell.length_c   1.000
_cell.angle_alpha   90.00
_cell.angle_beta   90.00
_cell.angle_gamma   90.00
#
_symmetry.space_group_name_H-M   'P 1'
#
loop_
_entity.id
_entity.type
_entity.pdbx_description
1 polymer ?
#
loop_
_entity_poly.entity_id
_entity_poly.type
_entity_poly.pdbx_seq_one_letter_code
_entity_poly.pdbx_strand_id
1 'polypeptide(L)'
;MTNKTTVHLTIMLPAGRLPLDVMKTAQALAEQYKLEIFFTTAQNLRLLNVPENLVEEIKAPLLALGVTFKAPGGFPLPRICVGAPHCPGGNGATDKLSAKILDKFSKREKTKAKFKIAISACSTGCSNPRTTDIGIVMGPKGLTLYLGGKGGVSPQTGIRVLKDVSEETLLNAIETLVEFHDKKTEKKQRIAKLLDDPEFPFAQI
;
A
#
# COMPACT_ATOMS: atom_id res chain seq x y z
N MET A 1 -28.65 -10.51 -24.74
CA MET A 1 -27.32 -10.02 -24.30
C MET A 1 -26.82 -11.00 -23.25
N THR A 2 -25.83 -11.83 -23.56
CA THR A 2 -25.26 -12.76 -22.58
C THR A 2 -24.58 -11.95 -21.49
N ASN A 3 -25.04 -12.12 -20.25
CA ASN A 3 -24.50 -11.46 -19.08
C ASN A 3 -23.11 -12.04 -18.83
N LYS A 4 -22.09 -11.53 -19.55
CA LYS A 4 -20.71 -11.99 -19.38
C LYS A 4 -20.23 -11.49 -18.02
N THR A 5 -20.06 -12.41 -17.08
CA THR A 5 -19.44 -12.09 -15.79
C THR A 5 -18.01 -11.62 -16.05
N THR A 6 -17.69 -10.42 -15.57
CA THR A 6 -16.36 -9.82 -15.70
C THR A 6 -15.76 -9.55 -14.33
N VAL A 7 -14.45 -9.69 -14.23
CA VAL A 7 -13.66 -9.34 -13.06
C VAL A 7 -12.63 -8.27 -13.41
N HIS A 8 -11.84 -7.88 -12.41
CA HIS A 8 -10.74 -6.96 -12.60
C HIS A 8 -9.47 -7.52 -11.99
N LEU A 9 -8.38 -7.47 -12.74
CA LEU A 9 -7.08 -7.94 -12.29
C LEU A 9 -6.24 -6.74 -11.87
N THR A 10 -5.73 -6.75 -10.64
CA THR A 10 -4.83 -5.70 -10.15
C THR A 10 -3.43 -6.28 -10.02
N ILE A 11 -2.52 -5.80 -10.87
CA ILE A 11 -1.09 -6.11 -10.83
C ILE A 11 -0.46 -5.25 -9.73
N MET A 12 0.17 -5.91 -8.77
CA MET A 12 0.80 -5.26 -7.64
C MET A 12 2.16 -4.69 -8.07
N LEU A 13 2.34 -3.38 -7.90
CA LEU A 13 3.56 -2.66 -8.28
C LEU A 13 4.21 -2.08 -7.01
N PRO A 14 5.21 -2.76 -6.42
CA PRO A 14 5.97 -2.22 -5.31
C PRO A 14 6.50 -0.83 -5.62
N ALA A 15 6.34 0.10 -4.68
CA ALA A 15 6.74 1.50 -4.84
C ALA A 15 6.11 2.24 -6.05
N GLY A 16 5.07 1.69 -6.67
CA GLY A 16 4.49 2.24 -7.90
C GLY A 16 5.43 2.23 -9.10
N ARG A 17 6.51 1.45 -9.06
CA ARG A 17 7.48 1.33 -10.15
C ARG A 17 6.98 0.28 -11.12
N LEU A 18 6.71 0.68 -12.36
CA LEU A 18 6.23 -0.20 -13.42
C LEU A 18 7.42 -0.69 -14.27
N PRO A 19 7.75 -1.99 -14.26
CA PRO A 19 8.71 -2.56 -15.19
C PRO A 19 8.25 -2.43 -16.65
N LEU A 20 9.17 -2.19 -17.58
CA LEU A 20 8.85 -1.92 -18.99
C LEU A 20 8.32 -3.15 -19.74
N ASP A 21 8.80 -4.33 -19.39
CA ASP A 21 8.30 -5.63 -19.86
C ASP A 21 6.86 -5.89 -19.39
N VAL A 22 6.54 -5.56 -18.14
CA VAL A 22 5.18 -5.61 -17.59
C VAL A 22 4.29 -4.60 -18.29
N MET A 23 4.77 -3.37 -18.53
CA MET A 23 4.05 -2.35 -19.29
C MET A 23 3.71 -2.84 -20.70
N LYS A 24 4.71 -3.34 -21.43
CA LYS A 24 4.55 -3.87 -22.80
C LYS A 24 3.54 -5.02 -22.83
N THR A 25 3.67 -5.98 -21.92
CA THR A 25 2.78 -7.14 -21.86
C THR A 25 1.35 -6.73 -21.49
N ALA A 26 1.19 -5.85 -20.50
CA ALA A 26 -0.14 -5.36 -20.10
C ALA A 26 -0.84 -4.58 -21.24
N GLN A 27 -0.09 -3.76 -21.98
CA GLN A 27 -0.63 -3.03 -23.14
C GLN A 27 -1.07 -4.00 -24.26
N ALA A 28 -0.23 -4.97 -24.62
CA ALA A 28 -0.56 -5.97 -25.63
C ALA A 28 -1.82 -6.78 -25.27
N LEU A 29 -1.94 -7.20 -24.00
CA LEU A 29 -3.13 -7.90 -23.50
C LEU A 29 -4.36 -7.00 -23.52
N ALA A 30 -4.22 -5.73 -23.13
CA ALA A 30 -5.34 -4.79 -23.15
C ALA A 30 -5.88 -4.58 -24.58
N GLU A 31 -5.00 -4.49 -25.58
CA GLU A 31 -5.41 -4.40 -26.99
C GLU A 31 -6.07 -5.69 -27.47
N GLN A 32 -5.43 -6.84 -27.24
CA GLN A 32 -5.91 -8.15 -27.70
C GLN A 32 -7.31 -8.47 -27.17
N TYR A 33 -7.54 -8.24 -25.88
CA TYR A 33 -8.81 -8.58 -25.22
C TYR A 33 -9.75 -7.38 -25.07
N LYS A 34 -9.43 -6.22 -25.69
CA LYS A 34 -10.22 -4.98 -25.63
C LYS A 34 -10.53 -4.54 -24.19
N LEU A 35 -9.52 -4.57 -23.33
CA LEU A 35 -9.60 -4.19 -21.92
C LEU A 35 -9.16 -2.73 -21.74
N GLU A 36 -9.48 -2.18 -20.57
CA GLU A 36 -9.00 -0.86 -20.16
C GLU A 36 -7.96 -0.98 -19.04
N ILE A 37 -6.88 -0.20 -19.12
CA ILE A 37 -5.87 -0.09 -18.08
C ILE A 37 -6.20 1.12 -17.19
N PHE A 38 -6.33 0.88 -15.89
CA PHE A 38 -6.56 1.93 -14.89
C PHE A 38 -5.46 1.94 -13.83
N PHE A 39 -4.84 3.12 -13.62
CA PHE A 39 -3.90 3.31 -12.51
C PHE A 39 -4.63 3.59 -11.21
N THR A 40 -4.43 2.72 -10.22
CA THR A 40 -5.10 2.85 -8.93
C THR A 40 -4.47 3.97 -8.08
N THR A 41 -5.25 4.54 -7.16
CA THR A 41 -4.72 5.50 -6.16
C THR A 41 -3.71 4.87 -5.17
N ALA A 42 -3.56 3.55 -5.19
CA ALA A 42 -2.55 2.80 -4.46
C ALA A 42 -1.32 2.46 -5.33
N GLN A 43 -1.17 3.12 -6.49
CA GLN A 43 -0.02 3.01 -7.40
C GLN A 43 0.15 1.65 -8.07
N ASN A 44 -0.94 0.90 -8.20
CA ASN A 44 -0.99 -0.38 -8.93
C ASN A 44 -1.65 -0.21 -10.30
N LEU A 45 -1.37 -1.14 -11.22
CA LEU A 45 -1.99 -1.22 -12.54
C LEU A 45 -3.17 -2.19 -12.51
N ARG A 46 -4.32 -1.78 -13.04
CA ARG A 46 -5.53 -2.61 -13.05
C ARG A 46 -6.06 -2.81 -14.46
N LEU A 47 -6.29 -4.07 -14.84
CA LEU A 47 -7.01 -4.45 -16.06
C LEU A 47 -8.50 -4.54 -15.74
N LEU A 48 -9.32 -3.74 -16.42
CA LEU A 48 -10.77 -3.69 -16.22
C LEU A 48 -11.51 -4.62 -17.20
N ASN A 49 -12.69 -5.06 -16.78
CA ASN A 49 -13.62 -5.84 -17.59
C ASN A 49 -13.06 -7.15 -18.17
N VAL A 50 -12.17 -7.80 -17.42
CA VAL A 50 -11.58 -9.09 -17.80
C VAL A 50 -12.67 -10.18 -17.74
N PRO A 51 -12.96 -10.89 -18.85
CA PRO A 51 -13.89 -12.00 -18.82
C PRO A 51 -13.40 -13.11 -17.88
N GLU A 52 -14.27 -13.64 -17.01
CA GLU A 52 -13.87 -14.63 -16.00
C GLU A 52 -13.20 -15.86 -16.61
N ASN A 53 -13.66 -16.31 -17.77
CA ASN A 53 -13.11 -17.48 -18.47
C ASN A 53 -11.71 -17.24 -19.07
N LEU A 54 -11.22 -16.00 -19.13
CA LEU A 54 -9.91 -15.63 -19.69
C LEU A 54 -8.90 -15.19 -18.60
N VAL A 55 -9.28 -15.27 -17.32
CA VAL A 55 -8.45 -14.76 -16.22
C VAL A 55 -7.08 -15.40 -16.18
N GLU A 56 -7.01 -16.74 -16.26
CA GLU A 56 -5.73 -17.45 -16.16
C GLU A 56 -4.88 -17.26 -17.42
N GLU A 57 -5.50 -17.18 -18.61
CA GLU A 57 -4.83 -16.86 -19.87
C GLU A 57 -4.17 -15.47 -19.84
N ILE A 58 -4.88 -14.46 -19.33
CA ILE A 58 -4.37 -13.08 -19.21
C ILE A 58 -3.31 -12.97 -18.11
N LYS A 59 -3.44 -13.72 -17.00
CA LYS A 59 -2.45 -13.70 -15.92
C LYS A 59 -1.14 -14.37 -16.30
N ALA A 60 -1.18 -15.50 -17.01
CA ALA A 60 -0.01 -16.32 -17.29
C ALA A 60 1.23 -15.55 -17.82
N PRO A 61 1.13 -14.72 -18.88
CA PRO A 61 2.28 -13.97 -19.38
C PRO A 61 2.77 -12.90 -18.41
N LEU A 62 1.88 -12.34 -17.58
CA LEU A 62 2.26 -11.37 -16.55
C LEU A 62 2.97 -12.05 -15.36
N LEU A 63 2.47 -13.21 -14.92
CA LEU A 63 3.09 -14.03 -13.88
C LEU A 63 4.49 -14.48 -14.27
N ALA A 64 4.73 -14.78 -15.55
CA ALA A 64 6.04 -15.13 -16.08
C ALA A 64 7.08 -14.00 -15.92
N LEU A 65 6.63 -12.75 -15.75
CA LEU A 65 7.48 -11.58 -15.47
C LEU A 65 7.70 -11.36 -13.96
N GLY A 66 7.24 -12.27 -13.10
CA GLY A 66 7.42 -12.21 -11.66
C GLY A 66 6.48 -11.25 -10.94
N VAL A 67 5.43 -10.75 -11.59
CA VAL A 67 4.45 -9.88 -10.91
C VAL A 67 3.53 -10.70 -10.00
N THR A 68 2.95 -10.04 -9.00
CA THR A 68 1.90 -10.63 -8.17
C THR A 68 0.58 -9.92 -8.41
N PHE A 69 -0.53 -10.64 -8.24
CA PHE A 69 -1.86 -10.09 -8.31
C PHE A 69 -2.42 -9.85 -6.91
N LYS A 70 -3.27 -8.83 -6.78
CA LYS A 70 -3.96 -8.54 -5.53
C LYS A 70 -4.78 -9.74 -5.05
N ALA A 71 -4.46 -10.24 -3.87
CA ALA A 71 -5.22 -11.29 -3.18
C ALA A 71 -5.71 -10.81 -1.80
N PRO A 72 -6.80 -11.40 -1.26
CA PRO A 72 -7.19 -11.19 0.14
C PRO A 72 -6.10 -11.64 1.11
N GLY A 73 -5.95 -10.96 2.24
CA GLY A 73 -5.05 -11.38 3.32
C GLY A 73 -3.58 -11.00 3.15
N GLY A 74 -3.15 -10.55 1.96
CA GLY A 74 -1.78 -10.07 1.73
C GLY A 74 -1.48 -8.77 2.47
N PHE A 75 -0.23 -8.61 2.89
CA PHE A 75 0.28 -7.36 3.45
C PHE A 75 0.18 -6.21 2.42
N PRO A 76 -0.26 -5.00 2.79
CA PRO A 76 -0.45 -3.93 1.82
C PRO A 76 0.89 -3.38 1.31
N LEU A 77 0.95 -3.08 0.01
CA LEU A 77 2.04 -2.29 -0.54
C LEU A 77 1.96 -0.84 0.00
N PRO A 78 3.05 -0.29 0.56
CA PRO A 78 3.10 1.12 0.91
C PRO A 78 2.92 2.01 -0.31
N ARG A 79 2.04 3.01 -0.20
CA ARG A 79 1.96 4.10 -1.17
C ARG A 79 3.08 5.10 -0.89
N ILE A 80 3.88 5.44 -1.88
CA ILE A 80 5.04 6.31 -1.67
C ILE A 80 5.00 7.56 -2.54
N CYS A 81 5.65 8.64 -2.10
CA CYS A 81 6.05 9.69 -3.04
C CYS A 81 7.34 9.27 -3.79
N VAL A 82 7.73 10.02 -4.80
CA VAL A 82 8.94 9.76 -5.59
C VAL A 82 10.21 9.67 -4.74
N GLY A 83 10.39 10.59 -3.77
CA GLY A 83 11.54 10.59 -2.85
C GLY A 83 12.88 10.86 -3.52
N ALA A 84 13.97 10.75 -2.76
CA ALA A 84 15.33 10.87 -3.27
C ALA A 84 15.70 9.64 -4.14
N PRO A 85 16.58 9.78 -5.14
CA PRO A 85 17.27 11.01 -5.55
C PRO A 85 16.46 11.89 -6.52
N HIS A 86 15.25 11.48 -6.91
CA HIS A 86 14.51 12.11 -8.01
C HIS A 86 13.64 13.31 -7.59
N CYS A 87 13.41 13.51 -6.29
CA CYS A 87 12.71 14.67 -5.75
C CYS A 87 13.71 15.54 -4.95
N PRO A 88 13.98 16.79 -5.37
CA PRO A 88 14.91 17.69 -4.67
C PRO A 88 14.52 17.97 -3.21
N GLY A 89 13.22 17.95 -2.90
CA GLY A 89 12.72 18.14 -1.53
C GLY A 89 12.64 16.87 -0.68
N GLY A 90 13.10 15.73 -1.21
CA GLY A 90 13.02 14.45 -0.50
C GLY A 90 14.20 14.24 0.44
N ASN A 91 13.94 14.06 1.74
CA ASN A 91 14.97 13.76 2.74
C ASN A 91 15.52 12.32 2.63
N GLY A 92 14.89 11.44 1.84
CA GLY A 92 15.29 10.04 1.73
C GLY A 92 14.59 9.28 0.61
N ALA A 93 15.08 8.07 0.36
CA ALA A 93 14.58 7.15 -0.66
C ALA A 93 13.39 6.33 -0.10
N THR A 94 12.18 6.72 -0.48
CA THR A 94 10.93 6.12 0.01
C THR A 94 10.71 4.69 -0.48
N ASP A 95 11.19 4.38 -1.68
CA ASP A 95 11.18 3.04 -2.26
C ASP A 95 12.05 2.07 -1.46
N LYS A 96 13.23 2.50 -1.00
CA LYS A 96 14.09 1.70 -0.12
C LYS A 96 13.42 1.39 1.22
N LEU A 97 12.79 2.38 1.86
CA LEU A 97 12.04 2.12 3.10
C LEU A 97 10.83 1.22 2.85
N SER A 98 10.13 1.41 1.73
CA SER A 98 9.04 0.52 1.32
C SER A 98 9.52 -0.92 1.13
N ALA A 99 10.67 -1.14 0.50
CA ALA A 99 11.25 -2.46 0.31
C ALA A 99 11.57 -3.13 1.65
N LYS A 100 12.21 -2.41 2.58
CA LYS A 100 12.51 -2.92 3.94
C LYS A 100 11.26 -3.36 4.71
N ILE A 101 10.17 -2.57 4.61
CA ILE A 101 8.87 -2.93 5.21
C ILE A 101 8.34 -4.22 4.56
N LEU A 102 8.38 -4.32 3.24
CA LEU A 102 7.90 -5.51 2.53
C LEU A 102 8.75 -6.75 2.83
N ASP A 103 10.07 -6.64 2.89
CA ASP A 103 10.96 -7.76 3.21
C ASP A 103 10.64 -8.36 4.58
N LYS A 104 10.32 -7.50 5.57
CA LYS A 104 9.97 -7.94 6.92
C LYS A 104 8.54 -8.51 7.02
N PHE A 105 7.57 -7.95 6.31
CA PHE A 105 6.14 -8.25 6.57
C PHE A 105 5.36 -8.91 5.43
N SER A 106 5.87 -8.95 4.20
CA SER A 106 5.13 -9.48 3.04
C SER A 106 4.83 -10.98 3.13
N LYS A 107 5.65 -11.74 3.86
CA LYS A 107 5.51 -13.19 4.06
C LYS A 107 4.55 -13.58 5.19
N ARG A 108 3.93 -12.61 5.88
CA ARG A 108 2.92 -12.89 6.90
C ARG A 108 1.74 -13.63 6.26
N GLU A 109 1.29 -14.71 6.90
CA GLU A 109 0.21 -15.56 6.39
C GLU A 109 -1.11 -14.79 6.20
N LYS A 110 -1.39 -13.86 7.11
CA LYS A 110 -2.62 -13.08 7.08
C LYS A 110 -2.41 -11.71 7.69
N THR A 111 -2.79 -10.68 6.94
CA THR A 111 -3.01 -9.33 7.42
C THR A 111 -4.50 -9.00 7.27
N LYS A 112 -5.14 -8.51 8.33
CA LYS A 112 -6.56 -8.13 8.28
C LYS A 112 -6.78 -7.01 7.26
N ALA A 113 -7.90 -7.11 6.54
CA ALA A 113 -8.23 -6.17 5.48
C ALA A 113 -8.40 -4.73 6.01
N LYS A 114 -8.34 -3.75 5.09
CA LYS A 114 -8.47 -2.31 5.36
C LYS A 114 -7.29 -1.73 6.17
N PHE A 115 -6.11 -2.30 6.03
CA PHE A 115 -4.85 -1.76 6.50
C PHE A 115 -4.11 -1.05 5.35
N LYS A 116 -3.65 0.19 5.54
CA LYS A 116 -2.95 0.96 4.50
C LYS A 116 -1.72 1.66 5.06
N ILE A 117 -0.67 1.73 4.25
CA ILE A 117 0.60 2.37 4.60
C ILE A 117 0.92 3.43 3.56
N ALA A 118 1.40 4.60 4.00
CA ALA A 118 1.88 5.65 3.13
C ALA A 118 3.20 6.23 3.64
N ILE A 119 4.17 6.43 2.74
CA ILE A 119 5.51 6.95 3.05
C ILE A 119 5.76 8.21 2.24
N SER A 120 6.13 9.31 2.89
CA SER A 120 6.55 10.54 2.23
C SER A 120 7.95 10.92 2.66
N ALA A 121 8.76 11.40 1.71
CA ALA A 121 10.14 11.82 1.93
C ALA A 121 10.25 13.18 2.66
N CYS A 122 9.16 13.92 2.82
CA CYS A 122 9.13 15.22 3.47
C CYS A 122 7.73 15.60 3.97
N SER A 123 7.64 16.72 4.67
CA SER A 123 6.41 17.22 5.32
C SER A 123 5.30 17.61 4.35
N THR A 124 5.61 17.89 3.07
CA THR A 124 4.63 18.14 1.99
C THR A 124 3.65 16.97 1.86
N GLY A 125 4.12 15.74 2.07
CA GLY A 125 3.22 14.60 2.25
C GLY A 125 2.50 14.15 0.97
N CYS A 126 3.16 14.14 -0.19
CA CYS A 126 2.52 13.82 -1.48
C CYS A 126 1.83 12.44 -1.52
N SER A 127 2.26 11.48 -0.69
CA SER A 127 1.57 10.17 -0.58
C SER A 127 0.37 10.17 0.38
N ASN A 128 0.02 11.31 0.97
CA ASN A 128 -1.02 11.49 1.98
C ASN A 128 -0.80 10.65 3.25
N PRO A 129 0.37 10.74 3.91
CA PRO A 129 0.69 9.94 5.09
C PRO A 129 -0.26 10.26 6.26
N ARG A 130 -0.59 11.54 6.49
CA ARG A 130 -1.44 11.98 7.60
C ARG A 130 -2.91 11.55 7.49
N THR A 131 -3.35 11.01 6.36
CA THR A 131 -4.73 10.51 6.15
C THR A 131 -4.76 9.01 5.84
N THR A 132 -3.71 8.30 6.25
CA THR A 132 -3.52 6.85 6.05
C THR A 132 -3.40 6.14 7.41
N ASP A 133 -3.69 4.83 7.48
CA ASP A 133 -3.69 4.10 8.77
C ASP A 133 -2.31 4.13 9.42
N ILE A 134 -1.27 3.93 8.61
CA ILE A 134 0.14 4.10 8.95
C ILE A 134 0.72 5.14 8.00
N GLY A 135 0.97 6.34 8.52
CA GLY A 135 1.61 7.43 7.81
C GLY A 135 3.05 7.61 8.27
N ILE A 136 3.99 7.54 7.34
CA ILE A 136 5.42 7.71 7.61
C ILE A 136 5.91 8.96 6.89
N VAL A 137 6.58 9.85 7.61
CA VAL A 137 7.21 11.05 7.06
C VAL A 137 8.69 11.04 7.40
N MET A 138 9.54 11.09 6.37
CA MET A 138 10.98 11.26 6.52
C MET A 138 11.30 12.73 6.79
N GLY A 139 11.99 12.99 7.90
CA GLY A 139 12.57 14.27 8.25
C GLY A 139 14.10 14.22 8.21
N PRO A 140 14.77 15.38 8.33
CA PRO A 140 16.23 15.44 8.35
C PRO A 140 16.85 14.77 9.59
N LYS A 141 16.09 14.64 10.68
CA LYS A 141 16.55 14.05 11.96
C LYS A 141 16.15 12.59 12.14
N GLY A 142 15.23 12.08 11.32
CA GLY A 142 14.68 10.74 11.48
C GLY A 142 13.26 10.61 10.92
N LEU A 143 12.57 9.56 11.33
CA LEU A 143 11.24 9.19 10.83
C LEU A 143 10.17 9.64 11.81
N THR A 144 9.06 10.14 11.29
CA THR A 144 7.85 10.47 12.06
C THR A 144 6.73 9.51 11.67
N LEU A 145 6.08 8.92 12.68
CA LEU A 145 4.97 7.98 12.51
C LEU A 145 3.65 8.63 12.93
N TYR A 146 2.66 8.54 12.05
CA TYR A 146 1.27 8.95 12.27
C TYR A 146 0.35 7.73 12.16
N LEU A 147 -0.60 7.58 13.08
CA LEU A 147 -1.52 6.45 13.11
C LEU A 147 -2.99 6.88 13.01
N GLY A 148 -3.81 6.04 12.39
CA GLY A 148 -5.27 6.17 12.40
C GLY A 148 -5.84 7.21 11.43
N GLY A 149 -5.08 7.67 10.45
CA GLY A 149 -5.60 8.55 9.40
C GLY A 149 -6.57 7.82 8.46
N LYS A 150 -7.66 8.50 8.05
CA LYS A 150 -8.55 8.01 6.99
C LYS A 150 -9.17 9.15 6.20
N GLY A 151 -9.37 8.94 4.91
CA GLY A 151 -10.39 9.66 4.13
C GLY A 151 -11.74 8.94 4.13
N GLY A 152 -12.65 9.35 3.24
CA GLY A 152 -13.97 8.73 3.05
C GLY A 152 -15.07 9.37 3.91
N VAL A 153 -16.09 8.58 4.29
CA VAL A 153 -17.36 9.01 4.93
C VAL A 153 -17.16 9.79 6.25
N SER A 154 -16.01 9.67 6.89
CA SER A 154 -15.64 10.48 8.05
C SER A 154 -14.12 10.65 8.01
N PRO A 155 -13.61 11.69 7.34
CA PRO A 155 -12.19 11.91 7.20
C PRO A 155 -11.59 12.35 8.54
N GLN A 156 -10.39 11.86 8.86
CA GLN A 156 -9.65 12.28 10.04
C GLN A 156 -8.15 12.22 9.78
N THR A 157 -7.42 13.13 10.39
CA THR A 157 -5.96 13.12 10.41
C THR A 157 -5.46 12.09 11.42
N GLY A 158 -4.35 11.42 11.10
CA GLY A 158 -3.69 10.53 12.02
C GLY A 158 -3.00 11.27 13.17
N ILE A 159 -2.96 10.65 14.34
CA ILE A 159 -2.24 11.13 15.51
C ILE A 159 -0.75 10.83 15.34
N ARG A 160 0.12 11.78 15.71
CA ARG A 160 1.57 11.53 15.73
C ARG A 160 1.89 10.71 16.98
N VAL A 161 2.62 9.62 16.81
CA VAL A 161 2.98 8.71 17.91
C VAL A 161 4.48 8.53 18.07
N LEU A 162 5.26 8.74 17.00
CA LEU A 162 6.72 8.76 17.04
C LEU A 162 7.22 9.95 16.24
N LYS A 163 8.35 10.53 16.66
CA LYS A 163 9.00 11.65 15.99
C LYS A 163 10.51 11.46 16.04
N ASP A 164 11.17 11.75 14.91
CA ASP A 164 12.62 11.72 14.75
C ASP A 164 13.26 10.38 15.20
N VAL A 165 12.61 9.25 14.89
CA VAL A 165 13.10 7.90 15.27
C VAL A 165 13.91 7.22 14.16
N SER A 166 14.68 6.19 14.53
CA SER A 166 15.41 5.34 13.58
C SER A 166 14.47 4.44 12.77
N GLU A 167 14.97 3.88 11.67
CA GLU A 167 14.24 2.87 10.90
C GLU A 167 13.91 1.63 11.73
N GLU A 168 14.81 1.20 12.61
CA GLU A 168 14.61 0.04 13.48
C GLU A 168 13.44 0.25 14.43
N THR A 169 13.41 1.38 15.13
CA THR A 169 12.29 1.76 16.00
C THR A 169 10.97 1.84 15.22
N LEU A 170 11.01 2.39 14.00
CA LEU A 170 9.84 2.45 13.13
C LEU A 170 9.33 1.05 12.75
N LEU A 171 10.22 0.14 12.33
CA LEU A 171 9.85 -1.21 11.93
C LEU A 171 9.25 -2.00 13.09
N ASN A 172 9.82 -1.88 14.29
CA ASN A 172 9.27 -2.52 15.49
C ASN A 172 7.88 -1.94 15.83
N ALA A 173 7.68 -0.63 15.68
CA ALA A 173 6.37 -0.02 15.90
C ALA A 173 5.32 -0.50 14.87
N ILE A 174 5.70 -0.69 13.61
CA ILE A 174 4.82 -1.27 12.59
C ILE A 174 4.45 -2.71 12.94
N GLU A 175 5.43 -3.52 13.40
CA GLU A 175 5.20 -4.90 13.83
C GLU A 175 4.15 -4.98 14.95
N THR A 176 4.37 -4.23 16.03
CA THR A 176 3.40 -4.12 17.15
C THR A 176 2.02 -3.70 16.67
N LEU A 177 1.95 -2.72 15.76
CA LEU A 177 0.67 -2.23 15.25
C LEU A 177 -0.07 -3.24 14.36
N VAL A 178 0.66 -3.97 13.52
CA VAL A 178 0.08 -5.01 12.66
C VAL A 178 -0.48 -6.14 13.53
N GLU A 179 0.27 -6.58 14.54
CA GLU A 179 -0.19 -7.60 15.49
C GLU A 179 -1.42 -7.16 16.27
N PHE A 180 -1.41 -5.93 16.79
CA PHE A 180 -2.57 -5.32 17.44
C PHE A 180 -3.78 -5.27 16.50
N HIS A 181 -3.59 -4.81 15.26
CA HIS A 181 -4.68 -4.72 14.27
C HIS A 181 -5.23 -6.11 13.92
N ASP A 182 -4.36 -7.09 13.73
CA ASP A 182 -4.75 -8.48 13.44
C ASP A 182 -5.56 -9.09 14.59
N LYS A 183 -5.15 -8.83 15.84
CA LYS A 183 -5.82 -9.28 17.07
C LYS A 183 -7.20 -8.62 17.26
N LYS A 184 -7.28 -7.30 17.11
CA LYS A 184 -8.48 -6.50 17.45
C LYS A 184 -9.49 -6.34 16.30
N THR A 185 -9.14 -6.74 15.09
CA THR A 185 -10.01 -6.61 13.91
C THR A 185 -10.85 -7.87 13.69
N GLU A 186 -12.05 -7.88 14.29
CA GLU A 186 -13.04 -8.94 14.07
C GLU A 186 -13.78 -8.76 12.73
N LYS A 187 -14.26 -7.54 12.46
CA LYS A 187 -14.94 -7.15 11.21
C LYS A 187 -14.08 -6.17 10.42
N LYS A 188 -14.23 -6.13 9.09
CA LYS A 188 -13.42 -5.27 8.19
C LYS A 188 -13.46 -3.79 8.63
N GLN A 189 -12.39 -3.30 9.25
CA GLN A 189 -12.29 -1.92 9.75
C GLN A 189 -10.86 -1.33 9.66
N ARG A 190 -10.79 0.00 9.72
CA ARG A 190 -9.54 0.79 9.72
C ARG A 190 -9.01 0.93 11.15
N ILE A 191 -7.71 1.20 11.31
CA ILE A 191 -7.07 1.47 12.63
C ILE A 191 -7.74 2.67 13.32
N ALA A 192 -8.24 3.62 12.55
CA ALA A 192 -9.01 4.77 13.02
C ALA A 192 -10.11 4.45 14.06
N LYS A 193 -10.72 3.26 14.02
CA LYS A 193 -11.76 2.84 14.97
C LYS A 193 -11.21 2.21 16.26
N LEU A 194 -9.92 1.93 16.30
CA LEU A 194 -9.24 1.23 17.39
C LEU A 194 -8.34 2.17 18.20
N LEU A 195 -8.34 3.48 17.91
CA LEU A 195 -7.50 4.44 18.61
C LEU A 195 -7.87 4.58 20.09
N ASP A 196 -9.15 4.41 20.43
CA ASP A 196 -9.66 4.47 21.80
C ASP A 196 -9.69 3.09 22.49
N ASP A 197 -9.15 2.04 21.87
CA ASP A 197 -9.05 0.72 22.51
C ASP A 197 -8.08 0.82 23.70
N PRO A 198 -8.42 0.32 24.90
CA PRO A 198 -7.55 0.37 26.06
C PRO A 198 -6.20 -0.33 25.88
N GLU A 199 -6.10 -1.29 24.96
CA GLU A 199 -4.85 -1.98 24.60
C GLU A 199 -4.13 -1.30 23.42
N PHE A 200 -4.56 -0.13 22.97
CA PHE A 200 -3.90 0.57 21.85
C PHE A 200 -2.44 0.89 22.22
N PRO A 201 -1.45 0.42 21.44
CA PRO A 201 -0.06 0.35 21.91
C PRO A 201 0.71 1.68 21.89
N PHE A 202 0.08 2.78 21.47
CA PHE A 202 0.76 4.06 21.27
C PHE A 202 -0.03 5.24 21.83
N ALA A 203 0.67 6.18 22.46
CA ALA A 203 0.12 7.46 22.88
C ALA A 203 0.44 8.57 21.87
N GLN A 204 -0.43 9.58 21.79
CA GLN A 204 -0.21 10.76 20.95
C GLN A 204 0.88 11.68 21.57
N ILE A 205 1.72 12.28 20.70
CA ILE A 205 2.79 13.23 21.06
C ILE A 205 2.83 14.48 20.16
#